data_AF-A0A246F7G4-F1
#
_entry.id   AF-A0A246F7G4-F1
#
_cell.length_a   1.000
_cell.length_b   1.000
_cell.length_c   1.000
_cell.angle_alpha   90.00
_cell.angle_beta   90.00
_cell.angle_gamma   90.00
#
_symmetry.space_group_name_H-M   'P 1'
#
loop_
_entity.id
_entity.type
_entity.pdbx_description
1 polymer ?
#
loop_
_entity_poly.entity_id
_entity_poly.type
_entity_poly.pdbx_seq_one_letter_code
_entity_poly.pdbx_strand_id
1 'polypeptide(L)'
;MRFLLPLLSVPLLSALCCLPASAEVYTYIDKDGNRVFTDQPPRGNAQKIDMTPRNDPLKSPNGFRMPPPLYAPATPALPPGPPAYQLLRIIVPEPDATVRANDGALIVSATSDPALLPGHLYRLLLDGKPVGEPGRSPVFPLNNVERGTHQLSVEIIDTLGRTIEQTPSQPFHMFRVSVAEAADLDTTHPLAAADR
;
A
#
# COMPACT_ATOMS: atom_id res chain seq x y z
N MET A 1 -27.66 47.32 35.23
CA MET A 1 -27.37 46.49 34.04
C MET A 1 -25.86 46.26 33.97
N ARG A 2 -25.44 44.98 34.10
CA ARG A 2 -24.27 44.29 33.49
C ARG A 2 -22.90 45.00 33.65
N PHE A 3 -22.01 44.63 34.59
CA PHE A 3 -21.07 43.47 34.54
C PHE A 3 -20.29 43.39 33.21
N LEU A 4 -18.97 43.17 33.12
CA LEU A 4 -17.87 42.88 34.04
C LEU A 4 -16.65 42.66 33.11
N LEU A 5 -15.45 43.13 33.47
CA LEU A 5 -14.20 42.61 32.91
C LEU A 5 -13.15 42.63 34.01
N PRO A 6 -12.69 41.45 34.48
CA PRO A 6 -11.41 41.32 35.14
C PRO A 6 -10.50 40.41 34.32
N LEU A 7 -9.39 41.02 33.93
CA LEU A 7 -8.18 40.41 33.43
C LEU A 7 -7.59 39.48 34.52
N LEU A 8 -7.13 38.30 34.08
CA LEU A 8 -5.99 37.54 34.63
C LEU A 8 -6.09 36.98 36.07
N SER A 9 -6.25 35.65 36.19
CA SER A 9 -5.32 34.74 36.90
C SER A 9 -5.95 33.36 37.09
N VAL A 10 -5.56 32.39 36.25
CA VAL A 10 -5.90 30.98 36.43
C VAL A 10 -4.64 30.24 36.90
N PRO A 11 -4.65 29.65 38.11
CA PRO A 11 -3.75 28.56 38.45
C PRO A 11 -4.56 27.33 38.89
N LEU A 12 -4.66 26.29 38.04
CA LEU A 12 -5.08 24.94 38.45
C LEU A 12 -4.75 23.94 37.31
N LEU A 13 -3.63 23.23 37.39
CA LEU A 13 -3.51 21.86 37.92
C LEU A 13 -4.01 20.77 36.95
N SER A 14 -3.04 20.00 36.45
CA SER A 14 -3.14 18.58 36.07
C SER A 14 -3.97 18.18 34.84
N ALA A 15 -3.28 18.04 33.70
CA ALA A 15 -3.62 17.07 32.67
C ALA A 15 -2.35 16.48 32.04
N LEU A 16 -1.87 15.42 32.69
CA LEU A 16 -1.13 14.27 32.20
C LEU A 16 -0.56 14.33 30.76
N CYS A 17 0.77 14.41 30.68
CA CYS A 17 1.54 14.12 29.47
C CYS A 17 1.36 12.64 29.06
N CYS A 18 0.98 12.38 27.81
CA CYS A 18 1.20 11.10 27.16
C CYS A 18 1.97 11.37 25.85
N LEU A 19 3.28 11.19 25.88
CA LEU A 19 4.12 11.16 24.68
C LEU A 19 4.03 9.74 24.08
N PRO A 20 3.70 9.56 22.79
CA PRO A 20 3.86 8.26 22.14
C PRO A 20 5.36 7.95 21.98
N ALA A 21 5.84 6.92 22.67
CA ALA A 21 7.18 6.38 22.46
C ALA A 21 7.15 5.46 21.23
N SER A 22 7.64 5.95 20.10
CA SER A 22 7.94 5.17 18.90
C SER A 22 9.23 4.38 19.14
N ALA A 23 9.14 3.07 19.35
CA ALA A 23 10.30 2.18 19.35
C ALA A 23 10.55 1.70 17.92
N GLU A 24 11.50 2.33 17.24
CA GLU A 24 11.97 1.92 15.92
C GLU A 24 13.01 0.81 16.09
N VAL A 25 12.69 -0.41 15.63
CA VAL A 25 13.60 -1.55 15.66
C VAL A 25 14.46 -1.56 14.40
N TYR A 26 15.77 -1.44 14.56
CA TYR A 26 16.71 -1.45 13.44
C TYR A 26 17.42 -2.81 13.34
N THR A 27 17.54 -3.33 12.12
CA THR A 27 18.27 -4.57 11.85
C THR A 27 19.46 -4.30 10.93
N TYR A 28 20.59 -4.92 11.22
CA TYR A 28 21.74 -4.94 10.32
C TYR A 28 22.35 -6.34 10.25
N ILE A 29 23.05 -6.62 9.17
CA ILE A 29 23.84 -7.84 8.99
C ILE A 29 25.27 -7.52 9.41
N ASP A 30 25.79 -8.28 10.37
CA ASP A 30 27.18 -8.14 10.76
C ASP A 30 28.14 -8.78 9.75
N LYS A 31 29.44 -8.53 9.93
CA LYS A 31 30.52 -9.04 9.07
C LYS A 31 30.62 -10.58 9.04
N ASP A 32 29.93 -11.27 9.95
CA ASP A 32 29.92 -12.73 10.06
C ASP A 32 28.60 -13.32 9.48
N GLY A 33 27.75 -12.48 8.88
CA GLY A 33 26.51 -12.86 8.20
C GLY A 33 25.30 -13.04 9.12
N ASN A 34 25.44 -12.71 10.41
CA ASN A 34 24.36 -12.88 11.38
C ASN A 34 23.49 -11.62 11.45
N ARG A 35 22.18 -11.85 11.57
CA ARG A 35 21.19 -10.79 11.74
C ARG A 35 21.12 -10.41 13.22
N VAL A 36 21.54 -9.18 13.53
CA VAL A 36 21.48 -8.64 14.90
C VAL A 36 20.36 -7.59 14.96
N PHE A 37 19.55 -7.67 16.01
CA PHE A 37 18.48 -6.71 16.30
C PHE A 37 18.99 -5.73 17.36
N THR A 38 18.87 -4.42 17.08
CA THR A 38 19.30 -3.36 18.01
C THR A 38 18.20 -2.31 18.14
N ASP A 39 17.92 -1.92 19.39
CA ASP A 39 16.99 -0.84 19.73
C ASP A 39 17.70 0.53 19.79
N GLN A 40 18.95 0.60 19.34
CA GLN A 40 19.74 1.85 19.27
C GLN A 40 20.21 2.12 17.83
N PRO A 41 20.06 3.35 17.32
CA PRO A 41 20.49 3.71 15.97
C PRO A 41 22.02 3.62 15.86
N PRO A 42 22.57 2.94 14.84
CA PRO A 42 24.01 2.93 14.61
C PRO A 42 24.47 4.35 14.28
N ARG A 43 25.25 4.95 15.18
CA ARG A 43 25.92 6.22 14.92
C ARG A 43 26.97 6.02 13.81
N GLY A 44 26.64 6.52 12.64
CA GLY A 44 27.60 7.16 11.73
C GLY A 44 28.45 6.24 10.86
N ASN A 45 28.47 6.63 9.59
CA ASN A 45 29.57 6.47 8.64
C ASN A 45 29.57 5.13 7.88
N ALA A 46 28.57 4.97 7.02
CA ALA A 46 28.67 4.10 5.86
C ALA A 46 29.87 4.53 4.99
N GLN A 47 30.89 3.68 4.91
CA GLN A 47 31.95 3.81 3.93
C GLN A 47 31.92 2.58 3.02
N LYS A 48 31.47 2.80 1.78
CA LYS A 48 31.65 1.85 0.67
C LYS A 48 33.16 1.69 0.46
N ILE A 49 33.65 0.44 0.47
CA ILE A 49 34.97 0.15 -0.07
C ILE A 49 34.86 -1.03 -1.02
N ASP A 50 35.29 -0.74 -2.24
CA ASP A 50 35.29 -1.58 -3.42
C ASP A 50 36.36 -2.69 -3.38
N MET A 51 36.15 -3.69 -4.21
CA MET A 51 36.82 -4.99 -4.26
C MET A 51 38.32 -4.95 -4.63
N THR A 52 39.10 -5.89 -4.07
CA THR A 52 40.07 -6.72 -4.84
C THR A 52 40.63 -7.87 -3.97
N PRO A 53 40.53 -9.15 -4.37
CA PRO A 53 41.31 -10.22 -3.74
C PRO A 53 42.70 -10.26 -4.39
N ARG A 54 43.71 -9.75 -3.67
CA ARG A 54 45.12 -10.01 -4.03
C ARG A 54 45.47 -11.40 -3.52
N ASN A 55 45.54 -12.37 -4.44
CA ASN A 55 46.14 -13.67 -4.20
C ASN A 55 47.67 -13.51 -4.12
N ASP A 56 48.26 -13.82 -2.96
CA ASP A 56 49.68 -14.13 -2.84
C ASP A 56 49.82 -15.40 -1.96
N PRO A 57 50.33 -16.53 -2.49
CA PRO A 57 50.50 -17.75 -1.71
C PRO A 57 51.88 -17.74 -1.03
N LEU A 58 51.96 -17.31 0.23
CA LEU A 58 53.14 -17.62 1.04
C LEU A 58 53.04 -19.03 1.60
N LYS A 59 53.89 -19.91 1.06
CA LYS A 59 54.24 -21.21 1.64
C LYS A 59 54.96 -20.99 2.97
N SER A 60 54.50 -21.63 4.04
CA SER A 60 55.44 -22.21 5.00
C SER A 60 54.85 -23.30 5.89
N PRO A 61 55.72 -24.18 6.41
CA PRO A 61 55.43 -25.54 6.77
C PRO A 61 55.20 -25.66 8.28
N ASN A 62 54.21 -26.45 8.67
CA ASN A 62 54.33 -27.42 9.75
C ASN A 62 53.01 -28.14 9.90
N GLY A 63 53.09 -29.46 9.93
CA GLY A 63 51.95 -30.35 10.07
C GLY A 63 51.26 -30.14 11.41
N PHE A 64 50.18 -29.36 11.40
CA PHE A 64 49.09 -29.53 12.34
C PHE A 64 47.95 -30.18 11.57
N ARG A 65 47.75 -31.50 11.76
CA ARG A 65 46.49 -32.16 11.39
C ARG A 65 45.41 -31.56 12.29
N MET A 66 44.66 -30.61 11.76
CA MET A 66 43.41 -30.20 12.37
C MET A 66 42.49 -31.43 12.44
N PRO A 67 41.80 -31.68 13.56
CA PRO A 67 40.75 -32.68 13.58
C PRO A 67 39.73 -32.35 12.49
N PRO A 68 39.12 -33.36 11.83
CA PRO A 68 38.06 -33.09 10.87
C PRO A 68 36.97 -32.26 11.56
N PRO A 69 36.38 -31.27 10.87
CA PRO A 69 35.30 -30.49 11.45
C PRO A 69 34.21 -31.46 11.91
N LEU A 70 33.82 -31.36 13.17
CA LEU A 70 32.58 -31.98 13.65
C LEU A 70 31.46 -31.33 12.85
N TYR A 71 30.98 -32.03 11.83
CA TYR A 71 29.73 -31.67 11.16
C TYR A 71 28.65 -31.75 12.23
N ALA A 72 28.25 -30.59 12.77
CA ALA A 72 26.98 -30.49 13.46
C ALA A 72 25.92 -31.02 12.48
N PRO A 73 24.98 -31.88 12.93
CA PRO A 73 23.91 -32.32 12.06
C PRO A 73 23.21 -31.07 11.54
N ALA A 74 23.19 -30.91 10.21
CA ALA A 74 22.47 -29.83 9.58
C ALA A 74 21.03 -29.91 10.06
N THR A 75 20.60 -28.91 10.83
CA THR A 75 19.19 -28.77 11.21
C THR A 75 18.40 -28.81 9.91
N PRO A 76 17.39 -29.69 9.77
CA PRO A 76 16.58 -29.70 8.56
C PRO A 76 16.06 -28.29 8.33
N ALA A 77 16.39 -27.71 7.17
CA ALA A 77 15.83 -26.44 6.79
C ALA A 77 14.31 -26.58 6.84
N LEU A 78 13.62 -25.69 7.56
CA LEU A 78 12.17 -25.65 7.54
C LEU A 78 11.75 -25.54 6.07
N PRO A 79 10.71 -26.29 5.64
CA PRO A 79 10.19 -26.13 4.29
C PRO A 79 9.86 -24.65 4.06
N PRO A 80 10.20 -24.09 2.88
CA PRO A 80 9.92 -22.70 2.58
C PRO A 80 8.42 -22.43 2.78
N GLY A 81 8.11 -21.28 3.38
CA GLY A 81 6.73 -20.84 3.56
C GLY A 81 5.99 -20.68 2.22
N PRO A 82 4.66 -20.48 2.25
CA PRO A 82 3.90 -20.25 1.03
C PRO A 82 4.48 -19.04 0.25
N PRO A 83 4.41 -19.07 -1.10
CA PRO A 83 4.96 -17.99 -1.91
C PRO A 83 4.27 -16.67 -1.58
N ALA A 84 5.05 -15.58 -1.49
CA ALA A 84 4.51 -14.24 -1.33
C ALA A 84 4.04 -13.67 -2.68
N TYR A 85 3.11 -12.72 -2.63
CA TYR A 85 2.77 -11.91 -3.81
C TYR A 85 3.93 -10.97 -4.12
N GLN A 86 4.38 -11.02 -5.37
CA GLN A 86 5.42 -10.16 -5.91
C GLN A 86 4.80 -8.99 -6.67
N LEU A 87 3.56 -9.16 -7.15
CA LEU A 87 2.82 -8.15 -7.88
C LEU A 87 1.34 -8.21 -7.51
N LEU A 88 0.77 -7.02 -7.32
CA LEU A 88 -0.67 -6.76 -7.32
C LEU A 88 -0.88 -5.38 -7.94
N ARG A 89 -1.69 -5.29 -8.98
CA ARG A 89 -1.92 -4.02 -9.71
C ARG A 89 -3.31 -3.97 -10.33
N ILE A 90 -3.92 -2.79 -10.33
CA ILE A 90 -5.11 -2.47 -11.12
C ILE A 90 -4.68 -2.23 -12.57
N ILE A 91 -5.31 -2.93 -13.50
CA ILE A 91 -5.06 -2.81 -14.95
C ILE A 91 -6.16 -2.05 -15.67
N VAL A 92 -7.38 -2.05 -15.12
CA VAL A 92 -8.52 -1.28 -15.63
C VAL A 92 -9.28 -0.70 -14.44
N PRO A 93 -9.63 0.60 -14.45
CA PRO A 93 -9.18 1.61 -15.40
C PRO A 93 -7.65 1.84 -15.33
N GLU A 94 -7.09 2.58 -16.29
CA GLU A 94 -5.72 3.10 -16.17
C GLU A 94 -5.66 4.23 -15.11
N PRO A 95 -4.48 4.56 -14.55
CA PRO A 95 -4.33 5.71 -13.67
C PRO A 95 -4.81 7.00 -14.33
N ASP A 96 -5.55 7.82 -13.57
CA ASP A 96 -6.13 9.11 -14.00
C ASP A 96 -7.10 9.00 -15.20
N ALA A 97 -7.58 7.80 -15.51
CA ALA A 97 -8.53 7.61 -16.61
C ALA A 97 -9.86 8.33 -16.35
N THR A 98 -10.45 8.88 -17.41
CA THR A 98 -11.81 9.45 -17.37
C THR A 98 -12.82 8.42 -17.87
N VAL A 99 -13.77 8.05 -17.01
CA VAL A 99 -14.86 7.12 -17.30
C VAL A 99 -16.14 7.93 -17.50
N ARG A 100 -16.81 7.76 -18.65
CA ARG A 100 -18.07 8.42 -18.97
C ARG A 100 -19.21 7.40 -18.89
N ALA A 101 -19.98 7.43 -17.80
CA ALA A 101 -21.09 6.50 -17.58
C ALA A 101 -22.19 7.18 -16.76
N ASN A 102 -23.34 7.47 -17.38
CA ASN A 102 -24.41 8.25 -16.73
C ASN A 102 -25.05 7.53 -15.53
N ASP A 103 -25.08 6.20 -15.58
CA ASP A 103 -25.52 5.30 -14.51
C ASP A 103 -24.42 5.01 -13.47
N GLY A 104 -23.20 5.55 -13.67
CA GLY A 104 -22.06 5.30 -12.80
C GLY A 104 -21.53 3.86 -12.89
N ALA A 105 -21.74 3.18 -14.03
CA ALA A 105 -21.16 1.87 -14.27
C ALA A 105 -19.62 1.95 -14.44
N LEU A 106 -18.90 1.06 -13.77
CA LEU A 106 -17.45 0.94 -13.85
C LEU A 106 -17.03 -0.52 -13.69
N ILE A 107 -16.14 -0.99 -14.55
CA ILE A 107 -15.44 -2.27 -14.34
C ILE A 107 -14.03 -1.97 -13.84
N VAL A 108 -13.69 -2.56 -12.70
CA VAL A 108 -12.32 -2.58 -12.19
C VAL A 108 -11.74 -3.97 -12.42
N SER A 109 -10.54 -4.04 -12.99
CA SER A 109 -9.82 -5.30 -13.18
C SER A 109 -8.43 -5.17 -12.59
N ALA A 110 -8.00 -6.20 -11.86
CA ALA A 110 -6.68 -6.32 -11.28
C ALA A 110 -5.94 -7.54 -11.80
N THR A 111 -4.66 -7.64 -11.46
CA THR A 111 -3.82 -8.81 -11.71
C THR A 111 -2.85 -9.01 -10.55
N SER A 112 -2.45 -10.26 -10.29
CA SER A 112 -1.47 -10.61 -9.27
C SER A 112 -0.46 -11.64 -9.79
N ASP A 113 0.74 -11.62 -9.22
CA ASP A 113 1.76 -12.67 -9.42
C ASP A 113 2.34 -13.11 -8.06
N PRO A 114 2.24 -14.39 -7.66
CA PRO A 114 1.52 -15.47 -8.35
C PRO A 114 0.01 -15.18 -8.46
N ALA A 115 -0.68 -15.99 -9.27
CA ALA A 115 -2.14 -15.99 -9.28
C ALA A 115 -2.69 -16.23 -7.87
N LEU A 116 -3.90 -15.72 -7.62
CA LEU A 116 -4.53 -15.75 -6.30
C LEU A 116 -4.45 -17.13 -5.62
N LEU A 117 -3.70 -17.17 -4.53
CA LEU A 117 -3.43 -18.38 -3.76
C LEU A 117 -4.71 -18.96 -3.13
N PRO A 118 -4.73 -20.27 -2.86
CA PRO A 118 -5.86 -20.90 -2.15
C PRO A 118 -6.11 -20.25 -0.79
N GLY A 119 -7.38 -20.07 -0.43
CA GLY A 119 -7.78 -19.44 0.84
C GLY A 119 -7.67 -17.92 0.88
N HIS A 120 -7.16 -17.28 -0.18
CA HIS A 120 -7.11 -15.82 -0.29
C HIS A 120 -8.27 -15.32 -1.17
N LEU A 121 -8.64 -14.05 -0.96
CA LEU A 121 -9.69 -13.34 -1.68
C LEU A 121 -9.19 -11.95 -2.08
N TYR A 122 -9.70 -11.43 -3.18
CA TYR A 122 -9.57 -10.01 -3.49
C TYR A 122 -10.69 -9.20 -2.84
N ARG A 123 -10.38 -7.97 -2.42
CA ARG A 123 -11.34 -6.98 -1.96
C ARG A 123 -11.08 -5.66 -2.66
N LEU A 124 -12.10 -5.08 -3.29
CA LEU A 124 -12.01 -3.76 -3.92
C LEU A 124 -12.35 -2.68 -2.90
N LEU A 125 -11.60 -1.58 -2.94
CA LEU A 125 -11.88 -0.38 -2.17
C LEU A 125 -12.09 0.79 -3.13
N LEU A 126 -13.12 1.59 -2.84
CA LEU A 126 -13.39 2.87 -3.47
C LEU A 126 -13.29 3.95 -2.37
N ASP A 127 -12.40 4.92 -2.56
CA ASP A 127 -12.12 5.99 -1.60
C ASP A 127 -11.79 5.45 -0.19
N GLY A 128 -11.02 4.35 -0.16
CA GLY A 128 -10.60 3.66 1.07
C GLY A 128 -11.70 2.85 1.76
N LYS A 129 -12.90 2.74 1.18
CA LYS A 129 -14.00 1.94 1.72
C LYS A 129 -14.19 0.67 0.89
N PRO A 130 -14.34 -0.51 1.53
CA PRO A 130 -14.60 -1.74 0.80
C PRO A 130 -15.92 -1.64 0.05
N VAL A 131 -15.92 -2.08 -1.22
CA VAL A 131 -17.10 -2.10 -2.08
C VAL A 131 -17.28 -3.51 -2.66
N GLY A 132 -18.51 -4.02 -2.52
CA GLY A 132 -18.82 -5.41 -2.87
C GLY A 132 -18.24 -6.42 -1.88
N GLU A 133 -18.56 -7.69 -2.11
CA GLU A 133 -18.07 -8.80 -1.30
C GLU A 133 -16.69 -9.26 -1.78
N PRO A 134 -15.78 -9.65 -0.86
CA PRO A 134 -14.51 -10.25 -1.25
C PRO A 134 -14.70 -11.54 -2.06
N GLY A 135 -13.89 -11.73 -3.10
CA GLY A 135 -14.08 -12.82 -4.04
C GLY A 135 -12.79 -13.30 -4.69
N ARG A 136 -12.85 -14.44 -5.39
CA ARG A 136 -11.69 -14.97 -6.13
C ARG A 136 -11.50 -14.34 -7.51
N SER A 137 -12.52 -13.64 -8.02
CA SER A 137 -12.46 -12.91 -9.28
C SER A 137 -11.63 -11.64 -9.11
N PRO A 138 -10.66 -11.35 -10.00
CA PRO A 138 -9.96 -10.06 -10.03
C PRO A 138 -10.73 -8.98 -10.79
N VAL A 139 -11.97 -9.25 -11.21
CA VAL A 139 -12.85 -8.32 -11.93
C VAL A 139 -14.03 -7.94 -11.05
N PHE A 140 -14.25 -6.64 -10.88
CA PHE A 140 -15.25 -6.05 -9.99
C PHE A 140 -16.16 -5.11 -10.79
N PRO A 141 -17.43 -5.49 -10.99
CA PRO A 141 -18.42 -4.57 -11.51
C PRO A 141 -18.92 -3.66 -10.39
N LEU A 142 -18.85 -2.35 -10.62
CA LEU A 142 -19.44 -1.32 -9.80
C LEU A 142 -20.57 -0.63 -10.56
N ASN A 143 -21.59 -0.23 -9.83
CA ASN A 143 -22.72 0.54 -10.34
C ASN A 143 -22.94 1.75 -9.45
N ASN A 144 -23.53 2.81 -10.01
CA ASN A 144 -23.87 4.03 -9.29
C ASN A 144 -22.66 4.66 -8.56
N VAL A 145 -21.48 4.61 -9.19
CA VAL A 145 -20.33 5.41 -8.77
C VAL A 145 -20.67 6.89 -9.00
N GLU A 146 -20.41 7.71 -7.99
CA GLU A 146 -20.69 9.14 -8.06
C GLU A 146 -19.79 9.85 -9.08
N ARG A 147 -20.21 11.03 -9.55
CA ARG A 147 -19.38 11.84 -10.44
C ARG A 147 -18.23 12.47 -9.65
N GLY A 148 -17.09 12.69 -10.31
CA GLY A 148 -15.93 13.35 -9.74
C GLY A 148 -14.69 12.46 -9.72
N THR A 149 -13.70 12.86 -8.93
CA THR A 149 -12.45 12.12 -8.76
C THR A 149 -12.59 11.12 -7.62
N HIS A 150 -12.22 9.89 -7.89
CA HIS A 150 -12.26 8.79 -6.95
C HIS A 150 -10.93 8.05 -6.92
N GLN A 151 -10.73 7.26 -5.87
CA GLN A 151 -9.53 6.49 -5.64
C GLN A 151 -9.86 5.00 -5.56
N LEU A 152 -9.17 4.19 -6.35
CA LEU A 152 -9.29 2.73 -6.35
C LEU A 152 -8.08 2.10 -5.66
N SER A 153 -8.33 1.09 -4.85
CA SER A 153 -7.29 0.12 -4.46
C SER A 153 -7.87 -1.28 -4.38
N VAL A 154 -7.03 -2.28 -4.64
CA VAL A 154 -7.40 -3.70 -4.46
C VAL A 154 -6.50 -4.30 -3.40
N GLU A 155 -7.10 -5.03 -2.48
CA GLU A 155 -6.42 -5.82 -1.47
C GLU A 155 -6.53 -7.29 -1.80
N ILE A 156 -5.50 -8.07 -1.42
CA ILE A 156 -5.62 -9.50 -1.22
C ILE A 156 -5.72 -9.74 0.29
N ILE A 157 -6.76 -10.44 0.71
CA ILE A 157 -7.02 -10.77 2.11
C ILE A 157 -7.00 -12.28 2.34
N ASP A 158 -6.69 -12.70 3.56
CA ASP A 158 -6.85 -14.09 3.99
C ASP A 158 -8.27 -14.41 4.46
N THR A 159 -8.51 -15.67 4.87
CA THR A 159 -9.81 -16.13 5.38
C THR A 159 -10.25 -15.45 6.68
N LEU A 160 -9.34 -14.77 7.38
CA LEU A 160 -9.62 -14.00 8.59
C LEU A 160 -9.85 -12.51 8.28
N GLY A 161 -9.80 -12.13 7.01
CA GLY A 161 -9.99 -10.76 6.54
C GLY A 161 -8.76 -9.86 6.71
N ARG A 162 -7.59 -10.42 7.03
CA ARG A 162 -6.35 -9.67 7.18
C ARG A 162 -5.77 -9.36 5.80
N THR A 163 -5.38 -8.11 5.58
CA THR A 163 -4.72 -7.66 4.34
C THR A 163 -3.32 -8.28 4.25
N ILE A 164 -3.09 -9.02 3.17
CA ILE A 164 -1.82 -9.67 2.82
C ILE A 164 -1.02 -8.79 1.87
N GLU A 165 -1.70 -8.17 0.89
CA GLU A 165 -1.09 -7.29 -0.12
C GLU A 165 -2.11 -6.23 -0.54
N GLN A 166 -1.65 -5.05 -0.95
CA GLN A 166 -2.54 -3.97 -1.39
C GLN A 166 -1.91 -3.16 -2.52
N THR A 167 -2.69 -2.81 -3.52
CA THR A 167 -2.24 -1.88 -4.56
C THR A 167 -2.03 -0.47 -4.00
N PRO A 168 -1.16 0.34 -4.63
CA PRO A 168 -1.24 1.79 -4.49
C PRO A 168 -2.65 2.29 -4.79
N SER A 169 -3.02 3.42 -4.18
CA SER A 169 -4.25 4.15 -4.52
C SER A 169 -4.13 4.72 -5.93
N GLN A 170 -5.06 4.36 -6.80
CA GLN A 170 -5.08 4.77 -8.19
C GLN A 170 -6.28 5.70 -8.46
N PRO A 171 -6.03 6.96 -8.88
CA PRO A 171 -7.10 7.90 -9.19
C PRO A 171 -7.80 7.53 -10.49
N PHE A 172 -9.09 7.86 -10.57
CA PHE A 172 -9.85 7.94 -11.82
C PHE A 172 -10.93 9.03 -11.71
N HIS A 173 -11.48 9.44 -12.85
CA HIS A 173 -12.49 10.49 -12.93
C HIS A 173 -13.79 9.95 -13.53
N MET A 174 -14.88 10.00 -12.77
CA MET A 174 -16.21 9.64 -13.24
C MET A 174 -16.94 10.88 -13.76
N PHE A 175 -17.41 10.81 -15.00
CA PHE A 175 -18.21 11.83 -15.64
C PHE A 175 -19.60 11.31 -15.97
N ARG A 176 -20.62 12.03 -15.49
CA ARG A 176 -22.05 11.75 -15.70
C ARG A 176 -22.69 13.00 -16.30
N VAL A 177 -23.41 12.90 -17.42
CA VAL A 177 -24.31 14.00 -17.84
C VAL A 177 -25.63 13.90 -17.09
N SER A 178 -25.99 14.95 -16.39
CA SER A 178 -27.32 15.12 -15.81
C SER A 178 -28.30 15.63 -16.86
N VAL A 179 -29.50 15.05 -16.90
CA VAL A 179 -30.61 15.46 -17.79
C VAL A 179 -31.06 16.91 -17.54
N ALA A 180 -30.76 17.50 -16.37
CA ALA A 180 -31.04 18.90 -16.07
C ALA A 180 -30.35 19.89 -17.03
N GLU A 181 -29.22 19.51 -17.65
CA GLU A 181 -28.47 20.38 -18.59
C GLU A 181 -29.02 20.28 -20.03
N ALA A 182 -29.60 19.13 -20.40
CA ALA A 182 -30.09 18.89 -21.75
C ALA A 182 -31.43 19.60 -22.05
N ALA A 183 -32.17 19.97 -21.01
CA ALA A 183 -33.45 20.67 -21.14
C ALA A 183 -33.29 22.19 -21.42
N ASP A 184 -32.14 22.78 -21.11
CA ASP A 184 -31.91 24.23 -21.31
C ASP A 184 -31.40 24.58 -22.72
N LEU A 185 -30.89 23.58 -23.46
CA LEU A 185 -30.41 23.75 -24.84
C LEU A 185 -31.52 23.65 -25.91
N ASP A 186 -32.69 23.10 -25.57
CA ASP A 186 -33.81 22.92 -26.52
C ASP A 186 -34.78 24.12 -26.53
N THR A 187 -34.69 25.05 -25.58
CA THR A 187 -35.64 26.17 -25.43
C THR A 187 -35.24 27.48 -26.12
N THR A 188 -34.06 27.59 -26.71
CA THR A 188 -33.49 28.90 -27.12
C THR A 188 -33.64 29.25 -28.60
N HIS A 189 -34.39 28.49 -29.40
CA HIS A 189 -34.77 28.90 -30.76
C HIS A 189 -36.29 28.99 -30.91
N PRO A 190 -36.91 30.16 -30.60
CA PRO A 190 -38.19 30.44 -31.21
C PRO A 190 -37.95 30.56 -32.72
N LEU A 191 -38.51 29.63 -33.49
CA LEU A 191 -38.86 29.89 -34.88
C LEU A 191 -39.75 31.13 -34.87
N ALA A 192 -39.17 32.29 -35.16
CA ALA A 192 -39.91 33.48 -35.53
C ALA A 192 -40.60 33.14 -36.86
N ALA A 193 -41.82 32.61 -36.75
CA ALA A 193 -42.73 32.47 -37.85
C ALA A 193 -42.96 33.88 -38.43
N ALA A 194 -42.50 34.06 -39.66
CA ALA A 194 -42.92 35.16 -40.51
C ALA A 194 -44.42 35.03 -40.75
N ASP A 195 -45.21 36.03 -40.35
CA ASP A 195 -46.54 36.28 -40.91
C ASP A 195 -46.75 37.78 -41.10
N ARG A 196 -46.91 38.13 -42.38
CA ARG A 196 -47.50 39.34 -43.01
C ARG A 196 -46.83 40.70 -42.88
#